data_AF-A0A2S3I1F6-F1
#
_entry.id   AF-A0A2S3I1F6-F1
#
_cell.length_a   1.000
_cell.length_b   1.000
_cell.length_c   1.000
_cell.angle_alpha   90.00
_cell.angle_beta   90.00
_cell.angle_gamma   90.00
#
_symmetry.space_group_name_H-M   'P 1'
#
loop_
_entity.id
_entity.type
_entity.pdbx_description
1 polymer ?
#
loop_
_entity_poly.entity_id
_entity_poly.type
_entity_poly.pdbx_seq_one_letter_code
_entity_poly.pdbx_strand_id
1 'polypeptide(L)'
;MATSDSGGCRSVSRGSPSKSKSVKVSSPAFVPFICEAGRLCEGCMLNYHSKREAAAKAAKMKMQGSNTQSGGVSLPDDESENPSSDPFSISSSGADSLSGSDAKLPQGMETSKWGGVDHETAERCRHGKRPRRLLCWDGNNTGRRYLACPLRGKFNMCDFISWVDDQWPPMFQRVVASIGEVVGKFKKKLDDLQVDLLEAIQLRNDAVEENEAILSEKQEQLLENQRLEREFTMRTRLAQTTCSTLQNRISNDLYDKNMLYGFILCMFRVIVAILFGIALKK
;
A
#
# COMPACT_ATOMS: atom_id res chain seq x y z
N MET A 1 -66.39 12.96 -25.41
CA MET A 1 -65.49 14.06 -25.83
C MET A 1 -64.13 13.46 -26.11
N ALA A 2 -63.67 13.59 -27.37
CA ALA A 2 -62.32 13.46 -27.94
C ALA A 2 -61.35 12.41 -27.33
N THR A 3 -61.04 11.26 -27.94
CA THR A 3 -60.25 10.94 -29.17
C THR A 3 -58.73 11.14 -29.05
N SER A 4 -58.00 10.02 -29.26
CA SER A 4 -56.80 9.82 -30.12
C SER A 4 -55.48 10.54 -29.75
N ASP A 5 -54.26 10.10 -30.05
CA ASP A 5 -53.63 8.91 -30.67
C ASP A 5 -52.10 9.15 -30.53
N SER A 6 -51.27 8.16 -30.19
CA SER A 6 -50.44 7.33 -31.10
C SER A 6 -49.09 7.92 -31.59
N GLY A 7 -48.08 7.04 -31.62
CA GLY A 7 -46.94 7.05 -32.56
C GLY A 7 -45.78 8.01 -32.23
N GLY A 8 -44.50 7.66 -32.38
CA GLY A 8 -43.88 6.54 -33.06
C GLY A 8 -42.67 7.03 -33.89
N CYS A 9 -41.54 6.34 -33.72
CA CYS A 9 -40.43 6.15 -34.68
C CYS A 9 -39.43 7.28 -35.02
N ARG A 10 -38.17 6.98 -34.64
CA ARG A 10 -36.91 6.96 -35.44
C ARG A 10 -36.71 7.99 -36.56
N SER A 11 -35.58 8.71 -36.47
CA SER A 11 -34.69 8.90 -37.62
C SER A 11 -33.24 9.17 -37.22
N VAL A 12 -32.36 8.55 -38.00
CA VAL A 12 -30.89 8.55 -38.00
C VAL A 12 -30.32 9.89 -38.43
N SER A 13 -29.17 10.29 -37.90
CA SER A 13 -28.26 11.24 -38.56
C SER A 13 -26.80 10.90 -38.23
N ARG A 14 -26.01 10.62 -39.26
CA ARG A 14 -24.56 10.35 -39.24
C ARG A 14 -23.76 11.66 -39.29
N GLY A 15 -22.63 11.71 -38.59
CA GLY A 15 -21.37 12.24 -39.15
C GLY A 15 -20.70 13.48 -38.52
N SER A 16 -19.88 13.24 -37.47
CA SER A 16 -18.47 13.68 -37.26
C SER A 16 -18.05 15.17 -37.22
N PRO A 17 -16.83 15.52 -36.72
CA PRO A 17 -16.03 14.97 -35.61
C PRO A 17 -15.50 16.09 -34.67
N SER A 18 -15.35 15.87 -33.36
CA SER A 18 -14.57 16.81 -32.51
C SER A 18 -14.11 16.23 -31.18
N LYS A 19 -12.78 16.05 -31.09
CA LYS A 19 -11.92 16.16 -29.91
C LYS A 19 -12.21 15.19 -28.75
N SER A 20 -11.47 14.09 -28.77
CA SER A 20 -11.12 13.26 -27.63
C SER A 20 -10.62 14.12 -26.45
N LYS A 21 -11.46 14.26 -25.42
CA LYS A 21 -11.00 14.71 -24.11
C LYS A 21 -10.22 13.57 -23.48
N SER A 22 -8.92 13.79 -23.33
CA SER A 22 -8.03 13.00 -22.49
C SER A 22 -8.68 12.80 -21.13
N VAL A 23 -9.01 11.54 -20.81
CA VAL A 23 -9.26 11.12 -19.43
C VAL A 23 -7.89 11.18 -18.75
N LYS A 24 -7.65 12.24 -18.00
CA LYS A 24 -6.59 12.26 -17.00
C LYS A 24 -6.96 11.21 -15.97
N VAL A 25 -6.32 10.05 -16.05
CA VAL A 25 -6.21 9.12 -14.95
C VAL A 25 -5.42 9.86 -13.87
N SER A 26 -6.13 10.49 -12.95
CA SER A 26 -5.54 11.00 -11.72
C SER A 26 -5.09 9.78 -10.93
N SER A 27 -3.78 9.58 -10.83
CA SER A 27 -3.18 8.67 -9.84
C SER A 27 -3.83 8.92 -8.48
N PRO A 28 -4.24 7.88 -7.74
CA PRO A 28 -4.71 8.07 -6.38
C PRO A 28 -3.49 8.46 -5.55
N ALA A 29 -3.38 9.75 -5.26
CA ALA A 29 -2.43 10.29 -4.32
C ALA A 29 -2.61 9.58 -2.97
N PHE A 30 -1.51 9.02 -2.49
CA PHE A 30 -1.15 8.81 -1.09
C PHE A 30 -2.13 9.53 -0.13
N VAL A 31 -3.05 8.79 0.49
CA VAL A 31 -3.99 9.38 1.46
C VAL A 31 -3.32 9.35 2.83
N PRO A 32 -2.90 10.49 3.43
CA PRO A 32 -2.34 10.50 4.76
C PRO A 32 -3.47 10.42 5.79
N PHE A 33 -3.18 9.71 6.88
CA PHE A 33 -3.90 9.62 8.15
C PHE A 33 -5.07 10.60 8.32
N ILE A 34 -6.28 10.07 8.17
CA ILE A 34 -7.53 10.79 8.41
C ILE A 34 -7.80 10.82 9.93
N CYS A 35 -7.91 12.01 10.51
CA CYS A 35 -8.52 12.22 11.83
C CYS A 35 -10.06 12.17 11.71
N GLU A 36 -10.79 11.93 12.80
CA GLU A 36 -12.25 11.65 12.92
C GLU A 36 -13.22 12.52 12.09
N ALA A 37 -12.77 13.60 11.46
CA ALA A 37 -13.57 14.49 10.62
C ALA A 37 -13.27 14.45 9.11
N GLY A 38 -12.51 13.47 8.59
CA GLY A 38 -12.31 13.34 7.14
C GLY A 38 -11.49 14.48 6.49
N ARG A 39 -10.83 15.32 7.29
CA ARG A 39 -10.04 16.48 6.84
C ARG A 39 -8.63 16.43 7.42
N LEU A 40 -7.65 16.78 6.58
CA LEU A 40 -6.26 16.98 6.98
C LEU A 40 -6.19 18.18 7.92
N CYS A 41 -5.90 17.96 9.19
CA CYS A 41 -5.64 19.06 10.13
C CYS A 41 -4.16 19.45 10.08
N GLU A 42 -3.87 20.71 10.39
CA GLU A 42 -2.52 21.28 10.39
C GLU A 42 -1.57 20.50 11.31
N GLY A 43 -2.06 19.98 12.43
CA GLY A 43 -1.29 19.12 13.33
C GLY A 43 -0.86 17.78 12.72
N CYS A 44 -1.72 17.13 11.93
CA CYS A 44 -1.38 15.89 11.22
C CYS A 44 -0.35 16.14 10.11
N MET A 45 -0.47 17.26 9.40
CA MET A 45 0.51 17.68 8.38
C MET A 45 1.89 17.94 9.00
N LEU A 46 1.95 18.68 10.11
CA LEU A 46 3.21 18.98 10.80
C LEU A 46 3.87 17.71 11.36
N ASN A 47 3.08 16.78 11.92
CA ASN A 47 3.59 15.49 12.40
C ASN A 47 4.14 14.64 11.24
N TYR A 48 3.44 14.61 10.11
CA TYR A 48 3.90 13.91 8.91
C TYR A 48 5.23 14.46 8.37
N HIS A 49 5.35 15.79 8.25
CA HIS A 49 6.59 16.42 7.82
C HIS A 49 7.74 16.15 8.81
N SER A 50 7.48 16.27 10.11
CA SER A 50 8.46 15.97 11.16
C SER A 50 8.95 14.53 11.11
N LYS A 51 8.05 13.55 10.93
CA LYS A 51 8.41 12.13 10.79
C LYS A 51 9.21 11.84 9.53
N ARG A 52 8.88 12.47 8.40
CA ARG A 52 9.66 12.35 7.16
C ARG A 52 11.07 12.90 7.30
N GLU A 53 11.22 14.04 7.95
CA GLU A 53 12.54 14.61 8.23
C GLU A 53 13.37 13.73 9.17
N ALA A 54 12.74 13.16 10.21
CA ALA A 54 13.40 12.23 11.12
C ALA A 54 13.84 10.94 10.40
N ALA A 55 13.00 10.37 9.54
CA ALA A 55 13.32 9.19 8.75
C ALA A 55 14.46 9.47 7.75
N ALA A 56 14.44 10.63 7.07
CA ALA A 56 15.51 11.04 6.17
C ALA A 56 16.85 11.26 6.89
N LYS A 57 16.82 11.81 8.13
CA LYS A 57 18.01 11.94 8.98
C LYS A 57 18.53 10.57 9.43
N ALA A 58 17.65 9.66 9.84
CA ALA A 58 18.02 8.31 10.24
C ALA A 58 18.61 7.49 9.07
N ALA A 59 18.07 7.64 7.86
CA ALA A 59 18.61 7.01 6.65
C ALA A 59 20.01 7.53 6.30
N LYS A 60 20.23 8.84 6.42
CA LYS A 60 21.57 9.45 6.24
C LYS A 60 22.58 8.98 7.28
N MET A 61 22.15 8.81 8.53
CA MET A 61 23.00 8.27 9.61
C MET A 61 23.33 6.78 9.39
N LYS A 62 22.40 5.98 8.86
CA LYS A 62 22.65 4.58 8.53
C LYS A 62 23.64 4.40 7.38
N MET A 63 23.60 5.25 6.35
CA MET A 63 24.56 5.18 5.23
C MET A 63 26.01 5.54 5.62
N GLN A 64 26.23 6.16 6.78
CA GLN A 64 27.58 6.49 7.27
C GLN A 64 28.14 5.48 8.29
N GLY A 65 27.33 4.51 8.74
CA GLY A 65 27.70 3.55 9.80
C GLY A 65 28.06 2.14 9.34
N SER A 66 27.99 1.84 8.04
CA SER A 66 28.12 0.47 7.53
C SER A 66 29.49 0.22 6.90
N ASN A 67 30.51 0.12 7.74
CA ASN A 67 31.68 -0.68 7.42
C ASN A 67 32.14 -1.37 8.71
N THR A 68 31.74 -2.64 8.91
CA THR A 68 32.50 -3.76 9.49
C THR A 68 31.56 -4.93 9.87
N GLN A 69 31.94 -6.12 9.38
CA GLN A 69 31.66 -7.49 9.87
C GLN A 69 30.35 -8.25 9.54
N SER A 70 30.48 -9.01 8.44
CA SER A 70 30.35 -10.47 8.26
C SER A 70 29.92 -11.42 9.41
N GLY A 71 29.17 -12.45 8.99
CA GLY A 71 29.08 -13.80 9.58
C GLY A 71 27.65 -14.09 10.08
N GLY A 72 26.95 -15.16 9.72
CA GLY A 72 27.25 -16.43 9.08
C GLY A 72 26.11 -17.38 9.51
N VAL A 73 25.42 -17.98 8.55
CA VAL A 73 24.17 -18.76 8.72
C VAL A 73 24.49 -20.22 9.10
N SER A 74 23.69 -20.80 10.00
CA SER A 74 23.51 -22.25 10.13
C SER A 74 22.05 -22.62 10.47
N LEU A 75 21.49 -23.56 9.70
CA LEU A 75 20.24 -24.33 9.90
C LEU A 75 20.41 -25.47 10.94
N PRO A 76 19.31 -26.11 11.41
CA PRO A 76 18.79 -27.38 10.84
C PRO A 76 17.23 -27.43 10.71
N ASP A 77 16.66 -27.98 9.63
CA ASP A 77 16.12 -29.37 9.39
C ASP A 77 14.88 -29.73 10.27
N ASP A 78 13.66 -29.80 9.70
CA ASP A 78 12.87 -31.00 9.24
C ASP A 78 12.55 -32.02 10.37
N GLU A 79 11.36 -32.60 10.62
CA GLU A 79 10.25 -33.09 9.77
C GLU A 79 9.02 -33.52 10.65
N SER A 80 7.82 -33.63 10.02
CA SER A 80 6.68 -34.57 10.29
C SER A 80 5.73 -34.30 11.50
N GLU A 81 4.40 -34.52 11.51
CA GLU A 81 3.45 -35.36 10.76
C GLU A 81 2.04 -34.72 10.64
N ASN A 82 1.18 -35.35 9.83
CA ASN A 82 -0.08 -34.89 9.19
C ASN A 82 -1.37 -35.33 9.98
N PRO A 83 -2.60 -35.38 9.41
CA PRO A 83 -3.78 -34.64 9.90
C PRO A 83 -4.92 -35.54 10.45
N SER A 84 -5.94 -34.98 11.13
CA SER A 84 -7.27 -35.61 11.14
C SER A 84 -8.40 -34.63 11.47
N SER A 85 -9.47 -34.75 10.69
CA SER A 85 -10.77 -34.11 10.77
C SER A 85 -11.72 -34.92 11.68
N ASP A 86 -12.52 -34.26 12.52
CA ASP A 86 -13.99 -34.28 12.40
C ASP A 86 -14.72 -33.51 13.54
N PRO A 87 -16.00 -33.09 13.30
CA PRO A 87 -16.69 -32.06 14.06
C PRO A 87 -17.79 -32.59 15.01
N PHE A 88 -18.17 -31.75 15.97
CA PHE A 88 -19.30 -31.90 16.92
C PHE A 88 -19.19 -32.96 18.02
N SER A 89 -19.00 -32.49 19.27
CA SER A 89 -19.49 -33.15 20.47
C SER A 89 -19.91 -32.10 21.49
N ILE A 90 -21.22 -31.98 21.69
CA ILE A 90 -21.82 -31.24 22.80
C ILE A 90 -21.81 -32.18 24.00
N SER A 91 -21.06 -31.84 25.04
CA SER A 91 -21.24 -32.39 26.39
C SER A 91 -21.06 -31.28 27.42
N SER A 92 -22.19 -30.91 28.04
CA SER A 92 -22.23 -30.15 29.28
C SER A 92 -21.92 -31.07 30.45
N SER A 93 -20.82 -30.83 31.15
CA SER A 93 -20.63 -31.18 32.56
C SER A 93 -19.24 -30.74 33.00
N GLY A 94 -19.19 -29.69 33.82
CA GLY A 94 -17.95 -29.18 34.39
C GLY A 94 -18.24 -27.94 35.22
N ALA A 95 -18.76 -28.17 36.42
CA ALA A 95 -18.80 -27.14 37.45
C ALA A 95 -17.36 -26.88 37.89
N ASP A 96 -16.71 -25.90 37.26
CA ASP A 96 -15.42 -25.40 37.71
C ASP A 96 -15.64 -24.50 38.94
N SER A 97 -15.71 -25.17 40.08
CA SER A 97 -15.39 -24.58 41.37
C SER A 97 -13.91 -24.17 41.37
N LEU A 98 -13.60 -23.00 40.80
CA LEU A 98 -12.31 -22.34 41.00
C LEU A 98 -12.26 -21.72 42.40
N SER A 99 -11.94 -22.56 43.38
CA SER A 99 -11.40 -22.15 44.66
C SER A 99 -9.91 -21.84 44.49
N GLY A 100 -9.60 -20.58 44.18
CA GLY A 100 -8.24 -20.02 44.19
C GLY A 100 -8.33 -18.58 44.67
N SER A 101 -8.11 -18.39 45.97
CA SER A 101 -8.24 -17.12 46.67
C SER A 101 -7.11 -16.14 46.33
N ASP A 102 -7.24 -15.47 45.18
CA ASP A 102 -6.72 -14.12 44.99
C ASP A 102 -7.95 -13.25 44.72
N ALA A 103 -8.53 -12.67 45.78
CA ALA A 103 -9.65 -11.77 45.64
C ALA A 103 -9.21 -10.49 44.91
N LYS A 104 -9.21 -10.53 43.58
CA LYS A 104 -8.93 -9.38 42.73
C LYS A 104 -9.96 -8.31 43.07
N LEU A 105 -9.48 -7.20 43.63
CA LEU A 105 -10.32 -6.06 43.95
C LEU A 105 -11.13 -5.65 42.71
N PRO A 106 -12.45 -5.41 42.84
CA PRO A 106 -13.31 -5.06 41.74
C PRO A 106 -12.82 -3.77 41.11
N GLN A 107 -12.81 -3.72 39.79
CA GLN A 107 -12.45 -2.51 39.06
C GLN A 107 -13.58 -1.49 39.18
N GLY A 108 -13.22 -0.27 39.54
CA GLY A 108 -14.19 0.82 39.66
C GLY A 108 -13.58 2.18 39.38
N MET A 109 -14.48 3.12 39.10
CA MET A 109 -14.14 4.51 38.76
C MET A 109 -14.92 5.49 39.63
N GLU A 110 -14.31 6.65 39.90
CA GLU A 110 -15.00 7.76 40.54
C GLU A 110 -15.93 8.43 39.50
N THR A 111 -17.12 8.84 39.93
CA THR A 111 -18.06 9.58 39.06
C THR A 111 -18.16 11.02 39.55
N SER A 112 -18.53 11.95 38.67
CA SER A 112 -18.70 13.36 39.06
C SER A 112 -19.79 13.56 40.11
N LYS A 113 -20.81 12.70 40.15
CA LYS A 113 -21.98 12.82 41.02
C LYS A 113 -21.78 12.20 42.41
N TRP A 114 -20.95 11.17 42.53
CA TRP A 114 -20.82 10.40 43.78
C TRP A 114 -19.36 10.07 44.17
N GLY A 115 -18.37 10.46 43.38
CA GLY A 115 -16.95 10.17 43.66
C GLY A 115 -16.37 10.95 44.84
N GLY A 116 -15.08 10.72 45.10
CA GLY A 116 -14.33 11.36 46.18
C GLY A 116 -14.25 10.54 47.46
N VAL A 117 -13.71 11.16 48.51
CA VAL A 117 -13.60 10.55 49.84
C VAL A 117 -14.98 10.57 50.51
N ASP A 118 -15.38 9.45 51.09
CA ASP A 118 -16.61 9.33 51.82
C ASP A 118 -16.51 10.07 53.16
N HIS A 119 -17.41 11.02 53.38
CA HIS A 119 -17.52 11.75 54.64
C HIS A 119 -18.82 11.48 55.40
N GLU A 120 -19.76 10.77 54.78
CA GLU A 120 -21.08 10.47 55.32
C GLU A 120 -21.05 9.26 56.25
N THR A 121 -20.25 8.24 55.94
CA THR A 121 -20.09 7.06 56.79
C THR A 121 -18.94 7.23 57.77
N ALA A 122 -19.04 6.54 58.91
CA ALA A 122 -17.96 6.45 59.89
C ALA A 122 -16.93 5.36 59.53
N GLU A 123 -17.06 4.70 58.38
CA GLU A 123 -16.20 3.60 57.98
C GLU A 123 -14.76 4.07 57.72
N ARG A 124 -13.80 3.18 58.04
CA ARG A 124 -12.38 3.41 57.79
C ARG A 124 -11.76 2.14 57.24
N CYS A 125 -10.85 2.30 56.29
CA CYS A 125 -10.07 1.17 55.79
C CYS A 125 -9.03 0.72 56.84
N ARG A 126 -8.31 -0.39 56.59
CA ARG A 126 -7.26 -0.90 57.51
C ARG A 126 -6.15 0.10 57.83
N HIS A 127 -5.99 1.13 57.00
CA HIS A 127 -5.03 2.22 57.23
C HIS A 127 -5.58 3.38 58.09
N GLY A 128 -6.80 3.24 58.64
CA GLY A 128 -7.47 4.29 59.40
C GLY A 128 -7.94 5.49 58.56
N LYS A 129 -7.86 5.41 57.23
CA LYS A 129 -8.27 6.49 56.31
C LYS A 129 -9.74 6.31 55.92
N ARG A 130 -10.43 7.43 55.68
CA ARG A 130 -11.80 7.42 55.14
C ARG A 130 -11.79 6.82 53.72
N PRO A 131 -12.73 5.91 53.40
CA PRO A 131 -12.74 5.25 52.11
C PRO A 131 -13.11 6.23 50.99
N ARG A 132 -12.83 5.85 49.74
CA ARG A 132 -13.29 6.55 48.54
C ARG A 132 -14.50 5.87 47.94
N ARG A 133 -15.34 6.65 47.29
CA ARG A 133 -16.57 6.23 46.62
C ARG A 133 -16.31 5.86 45.17
N LEU A 134 -16.64 4.63 44.78
CA LEU A 134 -16.40 4.08 43.46
C LEU A 134 -17.65 3.42 42.88
N LEU A 135 -17.83 3.59 41.57
CA LEU A 135 -18.78 2.81 40.78
C LEU A 135 -18.05 1.60 40.19
N CYS A 136 -18.55 0.40 40.45
CA CYS A 136 -18.00 -0.83 39.90
C CYS A 136 -18.30 -0.95 38.41
N TRP A 137 -17.31 -1.38 37.62
CA TRP A 137 -17.47 -1.69 36.19
C TRP A 137 -17.03 -3.13 35.87
N ASP A 138 -17.04 -4.00 36.89
CA ASP A 138 -16.53 -5.36 36.77
C ASP A 138 -17.58 -6.40 37.18
N GLY A 139 -17.68 -7.44 36.35
CA GLY A 139 -18.52 -8.61 36.53
C GLY A 139 -19.98 -8.32 36.94
N ASN A 140 -20.49 -9.17 37.83
CA ASN A 140 -21.89 -9.16 38.28
C ASN A 140 -22.26 -7.93 39.14
N ASN A 141 -21.27 -7.14 39.54
CA ASN A 141 -21.47 -5.93 40.33
C ASN A 141 -21.38 -4.66 39.50
N THR A 142 -21.29 -4.77 38.17
CA THR A 142 -21.26 -3.61 37.26
C THR A 142 -22.43 -2.67 37.56
N GLY A 143 -22.12 -1.38 37.73
CA GLY A 143 -23.07 -0.33 38.09
C GLY A 143 -23.35 -0.18 39.59
N ARG A 144 -22.85 -1.05 40.47
CA ARG A 144 -23.01 -0.90 41.93
C ARG A 144 -21.99 0.05 42.52
N ARG A 145 -22.40 0.78 43.55
CA ARG A 145 -21.56 1.67 44.34
C ARG A 145 -20.88 0.92 45.48
N TYR A 146 -19.61 1.20 45.69
CA TYR A 146 -18.83 0.66 46.79
C TYR A 146 -17.83 1.68 47.34
N LEU A 147 -17.47 1.47 48.60
CA LEU A 147 -16.42 2.16 49.32
C LEU A 147 -15.15 1.32 49.25
N ALA A 148 -14.03 1.95 48.92
CA ALA A 148 -12.73 1.29 48.83
C ALA A 148 -11.63 2.09 49.52
N CYS A 149 -10.49 1.45 49.78
CA CYS A 149 -9.32 2.15 50.29
C CYS A 149 -8.94 3.35 49.38
N PRO A 150 -8.66 4.55 49.95
CA PRO A 150 -8.34 5.74 49.15
C PRO A 150 -6.90 5.72 48.61
N LEU A 151 -6.03 4.87 49.15
CA LEU A 151 -4.65 4.74 48.70
C LEU A 151 -4.60 4.12 47.30
N ARG A 152 -3.80 4.75 46.42
CA ARG A 152 -3.62 4.34 45.03
C ARG A 152 -2.31 3.53 44.90
N GLY A 153 -2.31 2.53 44.01
CA GLY A 153 -1.16 1.66 43.74
C GLY A 153 -1.27 0.27 44.40
N LYS A 154 -0.66 -0.74 43.76
CA LYS A 154 -0.81 -2.16 44.13
C LYS A 154 -0.26 -2.52 45.52
N PHE A 155 0.76 -1.82 46.00
CA PHE A 155 1.48 -2.20 47.23
C PHE A 155 1.01 -1.49 48.51
N ASN A 156 0.23 -0.42 48.37
CA ASN A 156 -0.18 0.44 49.50
C ASN A 156 -1.71 0.44 49.71
N MET A 157 -2.46 -0.33 48.92
CA MET A 157 -3.91 -0.39 49.03
C MET A 157 -4.30 -1.66 49.80
N CYS A 158 -5.14 -1.51 50.82
CA CYS A 158 -5.72 -2.66 51.50
C CYS A 158 -6.96 -3.14 50.75
N ASP A 159 -7.36 -4.37 51.02
CA ASP A 159 -8.52 -5.05 50.42
C ASP A 159 -9.90 -4.56 50.90
N PHE A 160 -9.95 -3.43 51.61
CA PHE A 160 -11.19 -2.87 52.15
C PHE A 160 -12.19 -2.58 51.03
N ILE A 161 -13.36 -3.23 51.10
CA ILE A 161 -14.53 -3.02 50.26
C ILE A 161 -15.77 -3.01 51.16
N SER A 162 -16.65 -2.02 50.99
CA SER A 162 -18.00 -2.02 51.54
C SER A 162 -19.00 -1.65 50.45
N TRP A 163 -20.02 -2.47 50.22
CA TRP A 163 -21.02 -2.21 49.18
C TRP A 163 -22.12 -1.29 49.70
N VAL A 164 -22.44 -0.25 48.94
CA VAL A 164 -23.47 0.74 49.32
C VAL A 164 -24.85 0.33 48.80
N ASP A 165 -24.90 -0.21 47.58
CA ASP A 165 -26.14 -0.71 46.99
C ASP A 165 -26.34 -2.19 47.33
N ASP A 166 -27.59 -2.65 47.35
CA ASP A 166 -27.91 -4.08 47.46
C ASP A 166 -27.35 -4.88 46.28
N GLN A 167 -27.20 -6.19 46.47
CA GLN A 167 -26.81 -7.07 45.39
C GLN A 167 -27.86 -7.08 44.29
N TRP A 168 -27.41 -7.00 43.04
CA TRP A 168 -28.32 -7.10 41.90
C TRP A 168 -29.08 -8.42 41.90
N PRO A 169 -30.39 -8.42 41.57
CA PRO A 169 -31.14 -9.64 41.35
C PRO A 169 -30.47 -10.54 40.30
N PRO A 170 -30.59 -11.88 40.39
CA PRO A 170 -29.94 -12.80 39.47
C PRO A 170 -30.25 -12.56 37.99
N MET A 171 -31.44 -12.05 37.67
CA MET A 171 -31.82 -11.69 36.30
C MET A 171 -30.98 -10.53 35.75
N PHE A 172 -30.71 -9.51 36.57
CA PHE A 172 -29.91 -8.36 36.13
C PHE A 172 -28.45 -8.75 35.91
N GLN A 173 -27.89 -9.61 36.78
CA GLN A 173 -26.54 -10.15 36.61
C GLN A 173 -26.41 -10.92 35.28
N ARG A 174 -27.43 -11.71 34.91
CA ARG A 174 -27.46 -12.42 33.62
C ARG A 174 -27.47 -11.48 32.41
N VAL A 175 -28.27 -10.40 32.48
CA VAL A 175 -28.32 -9.40 31.40
C VAL A 175 -26.98 -8.68 31.24
N VAL A 176 -26.37 -8.24 32.36
CA VAL A 176 -25.04 -7.60 32.35
C VAL A 176 -23.98 -8.53 31.76
N ALA A 177 -23.98 -9.81 32.16
CA ALA A 177 -23.05 -10.80 31.61
C ALA A 177 -23.25 -11.00 30.10
N SER A 178 -24.49 -11.10 29.63
CA SER A 178 -24.81 -11.23 28.20
C SER A 178 -24.37 -10.00 27.39
N ILE A 179 -24.59 -8.79 27.91
CA ILE A 179 -24.11 -7.56 27.29
C ILE A 179 -22.57 -7.56 27.23
N GLY A 180 -21.91 -7.94 28.31
CA GLY A 180 -20.45 -8.07 28.36
C GLY A 180 -19.91 -9.03 27.29
N GLU A 181 -20.57 -10.18 27.09
CA GLU A 181 -20.21 -11.14 26.05
C GLU A 181 -20.36 -10.54 24.64
N VAL A 182 -21.48 -9.88 24.36
CA VAL A 182 -21.74 -9.24 23.06
C VAL A 182 -20.71 -8.15 22.78
N VAL A 183 -20.44 -7.27 23.75
CA VAL A 183 -19.40 -6.24 23.64
C VAL A 183 -18.02 -6.87 23.42
N GLY A 184 -17.71 -7.97 24.10
CA GLY A 184 -16.49 -8.74 23.89
C GLY A 184 -16.35 -9.26 22.46
N LYS A 185 -17.44 -9.82 21.89
CA LYS A 185 -17.47 -10.27 20.49
C LYS A 185 -17.23 -9.12 19.51
N PHE A 186 -17.84 -7.95 19.75
CA PHE A 186 -17.63 -6.78 18.91
C PHE A 186 -16.19 -6.26 18.99
N LYS A 187 -15.63 -6.19 20.20
CA LYS A 187 -14.23 -5.77 20.38
C LYS A 187 -13.28 -6.70 19.63
N LYS A 188 -13.45 -8.02 19.78
CA LYS A 188 -12.64 -9.00 19.05
C LYS A 188 -12.74 -8.80 17.53
N LYS A 189 -13.95 -8.63 16.99
CA LYS A 189 -14.14 -8.36 15.55
C LYS A 189 -13.46 -7.07 15.09
N LEU A 190 -13.45 -6.02 15.92
CA LEU A 190 -12.74 -4.78 15.61
C LEU A 190 -11.23 -5.01 15.59
N ASP A 191 -10.70 -5.75 16.56
CA ASP A 191 -9.27 -6.09 16.63
C ASP A 191 -8.87 -6.94 15.40
N ASP A 192 -9.67 -7.96 15.03
CA ASP A 192 -9.44 -8.80 13.85
C ASP A 192 -9.45 -7.95 12.56
N LEU A 193 -10.47 -7.10 12.37
CA LEU A 193 -10.55 -6.20 11.22
C LEU A 193 -9.41 -5.18 11.17
N GLN A 194 -8.91 -4.75 12.33
CA GLN A 194 -7.76 -3.86 12.40
C GLN A 194 -6.49 -4.56 11.93
N VAL A 195 -6.31 -5.83 12.30
CA VAL A 195 -5.20 -6.65 11.82
C VAL A 195 -5.28 -6.82 10.30
N ASP A 196 -6.45 -7.21 9.78
CA ASP A 196 -6.67 -7.37 8.32
C ASP A 196 -6.39 -6.06 7.56
N LEU A 197 -6.82 -4.92 8.10
CA LEU A 197 -6.58 -3.62 7.50
C LEU A 197 -5.08 -3.27 7.46
N LEU A 198 -4.35 -3.57 8.54
CA LEU A 198 -2.91 -3.33 8.60
C LEU A 198 -2.15 -4.23 7.62
N GLU A 199 -2.55 -5.50 7.50
CA GLU A 199 -1.99 -6.42 6.52
C GLU A 199 -2.25 -5.95 5.08
N ALA A 200 -3.47 -5.53 4.76
CA ALA A 200 -3.81 -4.99 3.45
C ALA A 200 -3.05 -3.69 3.12
N ILE A 201 -2.76 -2.86 4.12
CA ILE A 201 -1.91 -1.68 3.95
C ILE A 201 -0.48 -2.10 3.63
N GLN A 202 0.07 -3.09 4.33
CA GLN A 202 1.43 -3.57 4.09
C GLN A 202 1.57 -4.12 2.66
N LEU A 203 0.68 -5.02 2.25
CA LEU A 203 0.68 -5.60 0.90
C LEU A 203 0.59 -4.53 -0.20
N ARG A 204 -0.21 -3.48 0.02
CA ARG A 204 -0.32 -2.37 -0.93
C ARG A 204 0.99 -1.57 -1.00
N ASN A 205 1.66 -1.34 0.12
CA ASN A 205 2.92 -0.62 0.13
C ASN A 205 4.01 -1.40 -0.62
N ASP A 206 4.11 -2.71 -0.38
CA ASP A 206 5.07 -3.58 -1.05
C ASP A 206 4.83 -3.60 -2.57
N ALA A 207 3.56 -3.69 -2.99
CA ALA A 207 3.18 -3.63 -4.41
C ALA A 207 3.48 -2.25 -5.03
N VAL A 208 3.35 -1.16 -4.28
CA VAL A 208 3.70 0.18 -4.77
C VAL A 208 5.22 0.30 -4.95
N GLU A 209 6.00 -0.21 -4.01
CA GLU A 209 7.46 -0.23 -4.12
C GLU A 209 7.94 -1.03 -5.34
N GLU A 210 7.37 -2.22 -5.58
CA GLU A 210 7.65 -3.02 -6.77
C GLU A 210 7.26 -2.28 -8.06
N ASN A 211 6.09 -1.65 -8.09
CA ASN A 211 5.64 -0.87 -9.24
C ASN A 211 6.55 0.34 -9.52
N GLU A 212 7.05 1.01 -8.48
CA GLU A 212 8.01 2.11 -8.61
C GLU A 212 9.35 1.61 -9.17
N ALA A 213 9.83 0.45 -8.73
CA ALA A 213 11.04 -0.18 -9.27
C ALA A 213 10.91 -0.53 -10.75
N ILE A 214 9.80 -1.18 -11.15
CA ILE A 214 9.50 -1.53 -12.54
C ILE A 214 9.42 -0.26 -13.41
N LEU A 215 8.81 0.81 -12.89
CA LEU A 215 8.69 2.06 -13.62
C LEU A 215 10.05 2.72 -13.84
N SER A 216 10.95 2.66 -12.86
CA SER A 216 12.34 3.13 -12.98
C SER A 216 13.11 2.34 -14.05
N GLU A 217 13.06 1.00 -14.00
CA GLU A 217 13.74 0.14 -14.97
C GLU A 217 13.22 0.39 -16.40
N LYS A 218 11.89 0.52 -16.55
CA LYS A 218 11.27 0.84 -17.84
C LYS A 218 11.72 2.21 -18.37
N GLN A 219 11.92 3.18 -17.49
CA GLN A 219 12.42 4.51 -17.86
C GLN A 219 13.88 4.45 -18.33
N GLU A 220 14.73 3.66 -17.66
CA GLU A 220 16.11 3.42 -18.10
C GLU A 220 16.15 2.70 -19.45
N GLN A 221 15.33 1.67 -19.63
CA GLN A 221 15.21 0.94 -20.89
C GLN A 221 14.74 1.85 -22.04
N LEU A 222 13.82 2.77 -21.79
CA LEU A 222 13.39 3.76 -22.79
C LEU A 222 14.54 4.69 -23.20
N LEU A 223 15.36 5.13 -22.24
CA LEU A 223 16.52 5.96 -22.50
C LEU A 223 17.55 5.21 -23.36
N GLU A 224 17.82 3.95 -23.01
CA GLU A 224 18.76 3.09 -23.75
C GLU A 224 18.27 2.79 -25.17
N ASN A 225 16.99 2.45 -25.35
CA ASN A 225 16.39 2.26 -26.67
C ASN A 225 16.54 3.51 -27.54
N GLN A 226 16.32 4.71 -26.96
CA GLN A 226 16.49 5.96 -27.67
C GLN A 226 17.97 6.21 -28.05
N ARG A 227 18.92 5.76 -27.23
CA ARG A 227 20.35 5.82 -27.57
C ARG A 227 20.67 4.87 -28.72
N LEU A 228 20.24 3.62 -28.64
CA LEU A 228 20.45 2.62 -29.68
C LEU A 228 19.84 3.04 -31.02
N GLU A 229 18.65 3.64 -31.01
CA GLU A 229 17.99 4.15 -32.21
C GLU A 229 18.79 5.29 -32.86
N ARG A 230 19.40 6.19 -32.07
CA ARG A 230 20.30 7.22 -32.59
C ARG A 230 21.56 6.60 -33.21
N GLU A 231 22.16 5.62 -32.53
CA GLU A 231 23.34 4.93 -33.05
C GLU A 231 23.03 4.17 -34.35
N PHE A 232 21.90 3.46 -34.40
CA PHE A 232 21.42 2.77 -35.59
C PHE A 232 21.17 3.76 -36.74
N THR A 233 20.50 4.88 -36.47
CA THR A 233 20.24 5.91 -37.48
C THR A 233 21.53 6.49 -38.04
N MET A 234 22.54 6.74 -37.20
CA MET A 234 23.85 7.20 -37.66
C MET A 234 24.57 6.15 -38.52
N ARG A 235 24.59 4.88 -38.11
CA ARG A 235 25.20 3.78 -38.88
C ARG A 235 24.55 3.60 -40.24
N THR A 236 23.23 3.65 -40.30
CA THR A 236 22.47 3.54 -41.56
C THR A 236 22.79 4.69 -42.50
N ARG A 237 22.91 5.93 -42.00
CA ARG A 237 23.31 7.09 -42.83
C ARG A 237 24.73 6.94 -43.38
N LEU A 238 25.69 6.50 -42.57
CA LEU A 238 27.06 6.25 -43.02
C LEU A 238 27.13 5.13 -44.07
N ALA A 239 26.39 4.05 -43.88
CA ALA A 239 26.27 2.99 -44.87
C ALA A 239 25.65 3.52 -46.18
N GLN A 240 24.60 4.32 -46.09
CA GLN A 240 23.95 4.89 -47.27
C GLN A 240 24.87 5.85 -48.06
N THR A 241 25.61 6.74 -47.38
CA THR A 241 26.53 7.68 -48.05
C THR A 241 27.73 6.96 -48.67
N THR A 242 28.26 5.93 -48.01
CA THR A 242 29.35 5.11 -48.56
C THR A 242 28.89 4.30 -49.77
N CYS A 243 27.73 3.66 -49.70
CA CYS A 243 27.13 2.95 -50.83
C CYS A 243 26.85 3.89 -52.01
N SER A 244 26.27 5.08 -51.79
CA SER A 244 26.00 6.04 -52.88
C SER A 244 27.29 6.57 -53.51
N THR A 245 28.33 6.81 -52.71
CA THR A 245 29.64 7.24 -53.23
C THR A 245 30.28 6.15 -54.08
N LEU A 246 30.21 4.89 -53.62
CA LEU A 246 30.72 3.75 -54.38
C LEU A 246 29.92 3.58 -55.69
N GLN A 247 28.60 3.67 -55.64
CA GLN A 247 27.74 3.58 -56.81
C GLN A 247 28.04 4.69 -57.83
N ASN A 248 28.27 5.93 -57.37
CA ASN A 248 28.69 7.04 -58.24
C ASN A 248 30.07 6.78 -58.87
N ARG A 249 31.03 6.24 -58.11
CA ARG A 249 32.35 5.86 -58.66
C ARG A 249 32.23 4.78 -59.73
N ILE A 250 31.43 3.74 -59.48
CA ILE A 250 31.18 2.67 -60.46
C ILE A 250 30.49 3.24 -61.70
N SER A 251 29.47 4.09 -61.52
CA SER A 251 28.75 4.72 -62.63
C SER A 251 29.64 5.63 -63.48
N ASN A 252 30.50 6.42 -62.84
CA ASN A 252 31.44 7.30 -63.54
C ASN A 252 32.52 6.48 -64.28
N ASP A 253 33.08 5.44 -63.66
CA ASP A 253 34.05 4.55 -64.30
C ASP A 253 33.44 3.82 -65.51
N LEU A 254 32.17 3.40 -65.42
CA LEU A 254 31.42 2.86 -66.55
C LEU A 254 31.21 3.91 -67.65
N TYR A 255 30.87 5.15 -67.29
CA TYR A 255 30.70 6.24 -68.24
C TYR A 255 32.00 6.58 -68.97
N ASP A 256 33.12 6.70 -68.24
CA ASP A 256 34.44 7.00 -68.79
C ASP A 256 34.91 5.91 -69.74
N LYS A 257 34.71 4.63 -69.38
CA LYS A 257 34.98 3.49 -70.26
C LYS A 257 34.14 3.56 -71.54
N ASN A 258 32.84 3.83 -71.42
CA ASN A 258 31.97 3.97 -72.58
C ASN A 258 32.39 5.13 -73.49
N MET A 259 32.79 6.27 -72.91
CA MET A 259 33.31 7.40 -73.66
C MET A 259 34.62 7.05 -74.39
N LEU A 260 35.55 6.36 -73.72
CA LEU A 260 36.81 5.89 -74.30
C LEU A 260 36.58 4.92 -75.47
N TYR A 261 35.70 3.93 -75.30
CA TYR A 261 35.33 3.02 -76.38
C TYR A 261 34.72 3.78 -77.57
N GLY A 262 33.90 4.80 -77.33
CA GLY A 262 33.38 5.70 -78.36
C GLY A 262 34.49 6.43 -79.13
N PHE A 263 35.49 6.99 -78.43
CA PHE A 263 36.65 7.63 -79.07
C PHE A 263 37.47 6.66 -79.92
N ILE A 264 37.77 5.46 -79.40
CA ILE A 264 38.52 4.43 -80.12
C ILE A 264 37.79 4.04 -81.41
N LEU A 265 36.47 3.78 -81.33
CA LEU A 265 35.66 3.43 -82.50
C LEU A 265 35.62 4.57 -83.54
N CYS A 266 35.58 5.82 -83.10
CA CYS A 266 35.65 6.99 -83.99
C CYS A 266 36.99 7.05 -84.74
N MET A 267 38.10 6.90 -84.02
CA MET A 267 39.45 6.91 -84.63
C MET A 267 39.63 5.77 -85.63
N PHE A 268 39.17 4.56 -85.30
CA PHE A 268 39.18 3.43 -86.24
C PHE A 268 38.42 3.75 -87.54
N ARG A 269 37.24 4.40 -87.46
CA ARG A 269 36.50 4.80 -88.66
C ARG A 269 37.26 5.81 -89.52
N VAL A 270 37.93 6.78 -88.90
CA VAL A 270 38.75 7.77 -89.62
C VAL A 270 39.93 7.08 -90.32
N ILE A 271 40.64 6.18 -89.63
CA ILE A 271 41.76 5.42 -90.21
C ILE A 271 41.29 4.59 -91.40
N VAL A 272 40.17 3.88 -91.28
CA VAL A 272 39.59 3.09 -92.38
C VAL A 272 39.23 4.00 -93.56
N ALA A 273 38.59 5.16 -93.31
CA ALA A 273 38.26 6.11 -94.37
C ALA A 273 39.50 6.64 -95.10
N ILE A 274 40.58 6.95 -94.38
CA ILE A 274 41.86 7.37 -94.96
C ILE A 274 42.48 6.24 -95.80
N LEU A 275 42.51 5.00 -95.27
CA LEU A 275 43.04 3.84 -95.99
C LEU A 275 42.27 3.56 -97.28
N PHE A 276 40.93 3.60 -97.24
CA PHE A 276 40.10 3.49 -98.44
C PHE A 276 40.32 4.66 -99.40
N GLY A 277 40.43 5.89 -98.89
CA GLY A 277 40.74 7.07 -99.69
C GLY A 277 42.10 6.98 -100.41
N ILE A 278 43.11 6.38 -99.77
CA ILE A 278 44.42 6.12 -100.39
C ILE A 278 44.32 4.99 -101.41
N ALA A 279 43.59 3.91 -101.09
CA ALA A 279 43.43 2.76 -101.98
C ALA A 279 42.66 3.10 -103.27
N LEU A 280 41.68 4.01 -103.19
CA LEU A 280 40.91 4.50 -104.34
C LEU A 280 41.63 5.58 -105.16
N LYS A 281 42.77 6.09 -104.70
CA LYS A 281 43.58 7.11 -105.40
C LYS A 281 44.74 6.52 -106.22
N LYS A 282 44.80 5.19 -106.33
CA LYS A 282 45.65 4.43 -107.26
C LYS A 282 44.79 3.91 -108.40
#